data_AF-A0A923J3U2-F1
#
_entry.id   AF-A0A923J3U2-F1
#
_cell.length_a   1.000
_cell.length_b   1.000
_cell.length_c   1.000
_cell.angle_alpha   90.00
_cell.angle_beta   90.00
_cell.angle_gamma   90.00
#
_symmetry.space_group_name_H-M   'P 1'
#
loop_
_entity.id
_entity.type
_entity.pdbx_description
1 polymer ?
#
loop_
_entity_poly.entity_id
_entity_poly.type
_entity_poly.pdbx_seq_one_letter_code
_entity_poly.pdbx_strand_id
1 'polypeptide(L)'
;MTRDDHQTDHVPSEQLRYKIEELTHRNTELENFNNALTSERELLKKNLTDCSRLLKASTTGLISLDKSGLIDGVNTRAVDMLGADKSYLLKKPISLFIAPEDQAVFYINRSRIFAGARKQPFEIKLKTKDGAIWSARVNAQPVEMPEQHLPGMLLAVEDITPYRQALEALQLKEYFVNLLFSIIDDLSVWSTADIDEIIIYSLEKVGLVSGADRVYVCLFHDRKTRLSITHEWLSDGIESPAPALKGAPVDAFSSMLGQVKKRSTVTVSNINTLAPVDRAAHDEFHAPGVKSFLFATLFYGRYLLGIIGCDAVKQPVAWSRETQSLIQCVGGTIVNALLRRQVEKAPAKIRETILQFVVPGLQTGSDNLQEYEGPIEIINNDTSAAGEEKAHWRFEEGEPDDPDLLSTALLKDGKTANIACKHCNSQKLLDISEIRTIGTRLKATCACGNEMYIKIELRREHRKIVNLDGVFIRGRGDRIAMKSDDWGRILVNNISRHGIGFKVFGKQDVRVDDRFRVKFTLDNTASSVIQKEVVVRSVAQETIGCQFASQDACDVTIGFYMMT
;
A
#
# COMPACT_ATOMS: atom_id res chain seq x y z
N MET A 1 -39.04 -111.24 -63.97
CA MET A 1 -39.79 -110.49 -62.95
C MET A 1 -38.90 -110.35 -61.72
N THR A 2 -39.01 -109.21 -61.02
CA THR A 2 -38.21 -108.64 -59.89
C THR A 2 -36.82 -108.10 -60.30
N ARG A 3 -36.57 -106.78 -60.48
CA ARG A 3 -36.55 -105.55 -59.62
C ARG A 3 -35.37 -105.44 -58.66
N ASP A 4 -34.53 -104.41 -58.85
CA ASP A 4 -34.05 -103.39 -57.88
C ASP A 4 -33.03 -102.50 -58.63
N ASP A 5 -33.32 -101.26 -59.03
CA ASP A 5 -33.54 -99.99 -58.30
C ASP A 5 -32.35 -99.53 -57.42
N HIS A 6 -31.54 -98.60 -57.97
CA HIS A 6 -30.81 -97.61 -57.17
C HIS A 6 -31.01 -96.21 -57.75
N GLN A 7 -31.79 -95.43 -57.00
CA GLN A 7 -32.10 -94.02 -57.17
C GLN A 7 -30.88 -93.13 -56.92
N THR A 8 -30.57 -92.28 -57.89
CA THR A 8 -29.80 -91.05 -57.70
C THR A 8 -30.75 -89.93 -57.31
N ASP A 9 -30.62 -89.39 -56.09
CA ASP A 9 -31.38 -88.25 -55.59
C ASP A 9 -31.03 -86.97 -56.38
N HIS A 10 -31.94 -86.55 -57.24
CA HIS A 10 -31.88 -85.29 -57.98
C HIS A 10 -32.62 -84.22 -57.16
N VAL A 11 -31.90 -83.27 -56.58
CA VAL A 11 -32.52 -82.11 -55.91
C VAL A 11 -33.30 -81.28 -56.96
N PRO A 12 -34.59 -80.93 -56.74
CA PRO A 12 -35.40 -80.20 -57.73
C PRO A 12 -34.95 -78.74 -57.90
N SER A 13 -34.83 -78.26 -59.13
CA SER A 13 -34.33 -76.91 -59.48
C SER A 13 -35.15 -75.74 -58.90
N GLU A 14 -36.42 -75.96 -58.55
CA GLU A 14 -37.29 -74.96 -57.91
C GLU A 14 -36.92 -74.68 -56.45
N GLN A 15 -36.54 -75.70 -55.66
CA GLN A 15 -36.11 -75.50 -54.28
C GLN A 15 -34.82 -74.68 -54.20
N LEU A 16 -33.94 -74.84 -55.19
CA LEU A 16 -32.71 -74.06 -55.30
C LEU A 16 -33.01 -72.58 -55.65
N ARG A 17 -33.94 -72.33 -56.58
CA ARG A 17 -34.35 -70.96 -56.98
C ARG A 17 -35.00 -70.19 -55.83
N TYR A 18 -35.92 -70.82 -55.10
CA TYR A 18 -36.55 -70.21 -53.93
C TYR A 18 -35.50 -69.80 -52.87
N LYS A 19 -34.53 -70.67 -52.61
CA LYS A 19 -33.48 -70.40 -51.63
C LYS A 19 -32.52 -69.31 -52.08
N ILE A 20 -32.27 -69.20 -53.39
CA ILE A 20 -31.49 -68.10 -53.97
C ILE A 20 -32.23 -66.76 -53.80
N GLU A 21 -33.54 -66.71 -54.06
CA GLU A 21 -34.37 -65.50 -53.87
C GLU A 21 -34.46 -65.08 -52.40
N GLU A 22 -34.60 -66.04 -51.48
CA GLU A 22 -34.59 -65.77 -50.04
C GLU A 22 -33.23 -65.20 -49.59
N LEU A 23 -32.12 -65.79 -50.06
CA LEU A 23 -30.77 -65.33 -49.73
C LEU A 23 -30.45 -63.97 -50.34
N THR A 24 -30.89 -63.68 -51.56
CA THR A 24 -30.70 -62.35 -52.16
C THR A 24 -31.49 -61.29 -51.41
N HIS A 25 -32.74 -61.56 -51.05
CA HIS A 25 -33.55 -60.65 -50.24
C HIS A 25 -32.86 -60.35 -48.88
N ARG A 26 -32.41 -61.40 -48.19
CA ARG A 26 -31.73 -61.27 -46.88
C ARG A 26 -30.37 -60.57 -46.99
N ASN A 27 -29.64 -60.77 -48.09
CA ASN A 27 -28.42 -60.01 -48.37
C ASN A 27 -28.71 -58.53 -48.57
N THR A 28 -29.77 -58.18 -49.31
CA THR A 28 -30.15 -56.77 -49.50
C THR A 28 -30.55 -56.09 -48.18
N GLU A 29 -31.27 -56.80 -47.30
CA GLU A 29 -31.58 -56.29 -45.95
C GLU A 29 -30.32 -56.08 -45.10
N LEU A 30 -29.37 -57.03 -45.13
CA LEU A 30 -28.10 -56.92 -44.41
C LEU A 30 -27.24 -55.78 -44.95
N GLU A 31 -27.20 -55.57 -46.26
CA GLU A 31 -26.51 -54.44 -46.90
C GLU A 31 -27.10 -53.11 -46.46
N ASN A 32 -28.44 -52.99 -46.44
CA ASN A 32 -29.12 -51.79 -45.97
C ASN A 32 -28.81 -51.51 -44.48
N PHE A 33 -28.81 -52.55 -43.63
CA PHE A 33 -28.47 -52.41 -42.22
C PHE A 33 -27.00 -52.01 -42.01
N ASN A 34 -26.06 -52.62 -42.75
CA ASN A 34 -24.64 -52.27 -42.71
C ASN A 34 -24.40 -50.83 -43.17
N ASN A 35 -25.10 -50.37 -44.21
CA ASN A 35 -25.00 -48.99 -44.69
C ASN A 35 -25.54 -47.98 -43.67
N ALA A 36 -26.65 -48.31 -42.99
CA ALA A 36 -27.20 -47.48 -41.92
C ALA A 36 -26.23 -47.38 -40.73
N LEU A 37 -25.70 -48.51 -40.25
CA LEU A 37 -24.71 -48.55 -39.17
C LEU A 37 -23.44 -47.77 -39.53
N THR A 38 -22.99 -47.86 -40.77
CA THR A 38 -21.80 -47.12 -41.24
C THR A 38 -22.07 -45.62 -41.24
N SER A 39 -23.25 -45.20 -41.71
CA SER A 39 -23.66 -43.79 -41.72
C SER A 39 -23.76 -43.22 -40.30
N GLU A 40 -24.35 -43.97 -39.36
CA GLU A 40 -24.45 -43.57 -37.95
C GLU A 40 -23.07 -43.47 -37.29
N ARG A 41 -22.17 -44.43 -37.58
CA ARG A 41 -20.80 -44.42 -37.08
C ARG A 41 -20.00 -43.22 -37.60
N GLU A 42 -20.16 -42.84 -38.86
CA GLU A 42 -19.51 -41.65 -39.43
C GLU A 42 -20.06 -40.35 -38.82
N LEU A 43 -21.37 -40.27 -38.59
CA LEU A 43 -21.97 -39.13 -37.90
C LEU A 43 -21.43 -38.98 -36.46
N LEU A 44 -21.36 -40.08 -35.71
CA LEU A 44 -20.79 -40.10 -34.36
C LEU A 44 -19.32 -39.68 -34.36
N LYS A 45 -18.50 -40.22 -35.27
CA LYS A 45 -17.09 -39.80 -35.42
C LYS A 45 -16.98 -38.31 -35.70
N LYS A 46 -17.81 -37.76 -36.59
CA LYS A 46 -17.82 -36.34 -36.92
C LYS A 46 -18.14 -35.49 -35.69
N ASN A 47 -19.23 -35.79 -34.99
CA ASN A 47 -19.63 -35.07 -33.78
C ASN A 47 -18.54 -35.12 -32.69
N LEU A 48 -17.92 -36.28 -32.49
CA LEU A 48 -16.87 -36.46 -31.50
C LEU A 48 -15.59 -35.67 -31.88
N THR A 49 -15.27 -35.62 -33.17
CA THR A 49 -14.17 -34.80 -33.70
C THR A 49 -14.43 -33.31 -33.49
N ASP A 50 -15.65 -32.85 -33.76
CA ASP A 50 -16.05 -31.46 -33.57
C ASP A 50 -16.02 -31.05 -32.09
N CYS A 51 -16.58 -31.86 -31.18
CA CYS A 51 -16.48 -31.61 -29.74
C CYS A 51 -15.03 -31.60 -29.25
N SER A 52 -14.20 -32.54 -29.71
CA SER A 52 -12.77 -32.60 -29.36
C SER A 52 -12.04 -31.34 -29.81
N ARG A 53 -12.34 -30.83 -31.02
CA ARG A 53 -11.76 -29.59 -31.54
C ARG A 53 -12.11 -28.38 -30.66
N LEU A 54 -13.37 -28.24 -30.27
CA LEU A 54 -13.84 -27.14 -29.41
C LEU A 54 -13.20 -27.21 -28.01
N LEU A 55 -13.14 -28.41 -27.40
CA LEU A 55 -12.52 -28.60 -26.09
C LEU A 55 -11.01 -28.32 -26.08
N LYS A 56 -10.31 -28.62 -27.18
CA LYS A 56 -8.88 -28.31 -27.37
C LYS A 56 -8.62 -26.83 -27.59
N ALA A 57 -9.53 -26.12 -28.25
CA ALA A 57 -9.41 -24.67 -28.50
C ALA A 57 -9.80 -23.81 -27.28
N SER A 58 -10.40 -24.41 -26.24
CA SER A 58 -10.78 -23.72 -25.00
C SER A 58 -9.58 -23.12 -24.28
N THR A 59 -9.68 -21.84 -23.92
CA THR A 59 -8.70 -21.14 -23.07
C THR A 59 -8.90 -21.42 -21.57
N THR A 60 -10.04 -22.02 -21.22
CA THR A 60 -10.41 -22.45 -19.87
C THR A 60 -10.04 -23.91 -19.64
N GLY A 61 -9.39 -24.19 -18.50
CA GLY A 61 -9.11 -25.55 -18.06
C GLY A 61 -10.39 -26.23 -17.58
N LEU A 62 -10.76 -27.35 -18.19
CA LEU A 62 -11.92 -28.15 -17.77
C LEU A 62 -11.44 -29.40 -17.06
N ILE A 63 -11.93 -29.61 -15.84
CA ILE A 63 -11.60 -30.77 -14.99
C ILE A 63 -12.91 -31.37 -14.50
N SER A 64 -13.14 -32.64 -14.84
CA SER A 64 -14.24 -33.44 -14.30
C SER A 64 -13.74 -34.25 -13.12
N LEU A 65 -14.55 -34.29 -12.07
CA LEU A 65 -14.33 -35.06 -10.86
C LEU A 65 -15.45 -36.06 -10.65
N ASP A 66 -15.08 -37.26 -10.19
CA ASP A 66 -16.04 -38.25 -9.74
C ASP A 66 -16.67 -37.89 -8.38
N LYS A 67 -17.61 -38.71 -7.91
CA LYS A 67 -18.28 -38.53 -6.60
C LYS A 67 -17.31 -38.46 -5.41
N SER A 68 -16.13 -39.07 -5.50
CA SER A 68 -15.11 -39.04 -4.45
C SER A 68 -14.18 -37.82 -4.55
N GLY A 69 -14.21 -37.10 -5.67
CA GLY A 69 -13.36 -35.94 -5.95
C GLY A 69 -12.05 -36.31 -6.63
N LEU A 70 -11.98 -37.50 -7.25
CA LEU A 70 -10.86 -37.89 -8.11
C LEU A 70 -11.08 -37.36 -9.52
N ILE A 71 -10.01 -36.94 -10.18
CA ILE A 71 -10.05 -36.45 -11.56
C ILE A 71 -10.37 -37.60 -12.51
N ASP A 72 -11.47 -37.52 -13.26
CA ASP A 72 -11.84 -38.52 -14.27
C ASP A 72 -11.85 -37.96 -15.70
N GLY A 73 -11.78 -36.64 -15.85
CA GLY A 73 -11.68 -35.97 -17.14
C GLY A 73 -10.89 -34.68 -17.06
N VAL A 74 -10.09 -34.42 -18.09
CA VAL A 74 -9.39 -33.14 -18.29
C VAL A 74 -9.33 -32.81 -19.78
N ASN A 75 -9.45 -31.52 -20.12
CA ASN A 75 -9.11 -31.02 -21.45
C ASN A 75 -7.60 -30.68 -21.54
N THR A 76 -7.13 -30.35 -22.75
CA THR A 76 -5.71 -30.01 -22.98
C THR A 76 -5.27 -28.82 -22.12
N ARG A 77 -6.11 -27.78 -21.99
CA ARG A 77 -5.74 -26.61 -21.21
C ARG A 77 -5.53 -26.91 -19.73
N ALA A 78 -6.35 -27.78 -19.14
CA ALA A 78 -6.17 -28.22 -17.75
C ALA A 78 -4.89 -29.03 -17.54
N VAL A 79 -4.50 -29.86 -18.52
CA VAL A 79 -3.21 -30.59 -18.52
C VAL A 79 -2.04 -29.59 -18.44
N ASP A 80 -2.06 -28.56 -19.28
CA ASP A 80 -1.02 -27.53 -19.31
C ASP A 80 -0.97 -26.73 -17.99
N MET A 81 -2.14 -26.31 -17.47
CA MET A 81 -2.26 -25.55 -16.22
C MET A 81 -1.78 -26.33 -14.97
N LEU A 82 -2.02 -27.64 -14.93
CA LEU A 82 -1.60 -28.50 -13.82
C LEU A 82 -0.16 -29.00 -13.97
N GLY A 83 0.46 -28.83 -15.14
CA GLY A 83 1.84 -29.21 -15.41
C GLY A 83 2.08 -30.72 -15.32
N ALA A 84 1.09 -31.55 -15.71
CA ALA A 84 1.23 -33.00 -15.67
C ALA A 84 0.42 -33.69 -16.77
N ASP A 85 0.98 -34.78 -17.30
CA ASP A 85 0.32 -35.58 -18.32
C ASP A 85 -1.06 -36.07 -17.88
N LYS A 86 -2.00 -36.12 -18.84
CA LYS A 86 -3.36 -36.61 -18.62
C LYS A 86 -3.40 -37.96 -17.89
N SER A 87 -2.55 -38.91 -18.28
CA SER A 87 -2.47 -40.24 -17.65
C SER A 87 -2.09 -40.20 -16.17
N TYR A 88 -1.27 -39.22 -15.77
CA TYR A 88 -0.89 -38.99 -14.38
C TYR A 88 -2.01 -38.32 -13.59
N LEU A 89 -2.73 -37.37 -14.20
CA LEU A 89 -3.82 -36.63 -13.58
C LEU A 89 -5.03 -37.52 -13.27
N LEU A 90 -5.36 -38.46 -14.16
CA LEU A 90 -6.51 -39.33 -14.00
C LEU A 90 -6.42 -40.16 -12.70
N LYS A 91 -7.56 -40.28 -12.02
CA LYS A 91 -7.76 -40.94 -10.73
C LYS A 91 -6.96 -40.34 -9.56
N LYS A 92 -6.32 -39.19 -9.74
CA LYS A 92 -5.71 -38.45 -8.63
C LYS A 92 -6.75 -37.56 -7.95
N PRO A 93 -6.68 -37.42 -6.61
CA PRO A 93 -7.52 -36.46 -5.91
C PRO A 93 -7.13 -35.03 -6.30
N ILE A 94 -8.13 -34.21 -6.63
CA ILE A 94 -7.91 -32.82 -7.04
C ILE A 94 -7.19 -31.99 -5.97
N SER A 95 -7.33 -32.34 -4.69
CA SER A 95 -6.66 -31.67 -3.57
C SER A 95 -5.13 -31.72 -3.66
N LEU A 96 -4.55 -32.69 -4.39
CA LEU A 96 -3.11 -32.72 -4.67
C LEU A 96 -2.64 -31.55 -5.53
N PHE A 97 -3.54 -30.88 -6.24
CA PHE A 97 -3.27 -29.74 -7.12
C PHE A 97 -3.80 -28.42 -6.56
N ILE A 98 -4.26 -28.42 -5.31
CA ILE A 98 -4.69 -27.22 -4.58
C ILE A 98 -3.61 -26.87 -3.55
N ALA A 99 -3.31 -25.57 -3.40
CA ALA A 99 -2.39 -25.11 -2.38
C ALA A 99 -2.89 -25.52 -0.98
N PRO A 100 -2.02 -25.97 -0.05
CA PRO A 100 -2.44 -26.46 1.26
C PRO A 100 -3.38 -25.51 2.02
N GLU A 101 -3.11 -24.20 1.95
CA GLU A 101 -3.92 -23.17 2.60
C GLU A 101 -5.37 -23.08 2.06
N ASP A 102 -5.60 -23.47 0.81
CA ASP A 102 -6.89 -23.32 0.12
C ASP A 102 -7.67 -24.63 -0.03
N GLN A 103 -7.14 -25.76 0.44
CA GLN A 103 -7.84 -27.04 0.40
C GLN A 103 -9.16 -26.98 1.18
N ALA A 104 -9.16 -26.39 2.38
CA ALA A 104 -10.37 -26.22 3.19
C ALA A 104 -11.42 -25.37 2.47
N VAL A 105 -10.98 -24.28 1.83
CA VAL A 105 -11.85 -23.39 1.03
C VAL A 105 -12.51 -24.16 -0.10
N PHE A 106 -11.76 -25.01 -0.80
CA PHE A 106 -12.31 -25.86 -1.86
C PHE A 106 -13.38 -26.83 -1.33
N TYR A 107 -13.11 -27.56 -0.24
CA TYR A 107 -14.09 -28.53 0.30
C TYR A 107 -15.38 -27.85 0.81
N ILE A 108 -15.26 -26.68 1.45
CA ILE A 108 -16.42 -25.88 1.86
C ILE A 108 -17.26 -25.49 0.64
N ASN A 109 -16.60 -24.98 -0.41
CA ASN A 109 -17.30 -24.57 -1.62
C ASN A 109 -17.92 -25.75 -2.36
N ARG A 110 -17.22 -26.88 -2.46
CA ARG A 110 -17.76 -28.14 -3.03
C ARG A 110 -19.05 -28.54 -2.33
N SER A 111 -19.08 -28.56 -1.00
CA SER A 111 -20.29 -28.87 -0.23
C SER A 111 -21.44 -27.90 -0.52
N ARG A 112 -21.14 -26.59 -0.62
CA ARG A 112 -22.16 -25.57 -0.93
C ARG A 112 -22.70 -25.68 -2.36
N ILE A 113 -21.87 -26.07 -3.33
CA ILE A 113 -22.28 -26.27 -4.73
C ILE A 113 -23.24 -27.46 -4.84
N PHE A 114 -22.90 -28.60 -4.23
CA PHE A 114 -23.80 -29.77 -4.22
C PHE A 114 -25.12 -29.50 -3.49
N ALA A 115 -25.11 -28.64 -2.46
CA ALA A 115 -26.33 -28.19 -1.79
C ALA A 115 -27.12 -27.13 -2.59
N GLY A 116 -26.64 -26.69 -3.75
CA GLY A 116 -27.24 -25.59 -4.53
C GLY A 116 -27.07 -24.20 -3.89
N ALA A 117 -26.35 -24.11 -2.78
CA ALA A 117 -26.15 -22.89 -1.98
C ALA A 117 -25.04 -21.98 -2.54
N ARG A 118 -24.26 -22.44 -3.52
CA ARG A 118 -23.27 -21.60 -4.23
C ARG A 118 -23.43 -21.75 -5.74
N LYS A 119 -23.66 -20.61 -6.40
CA LYS A 119 -23.80 -20.49 -7.86
C LYS A 119 -22.75 -19.59 -8.51
N GLN A 120 -22.00 -18.84 -7.69
CA GLN A 120 -20.95 -17.93 -8.17
C GLN A 120 -19.58 -18.62 -8.13
N PRO A 121 -18.68 -18.26 -9.07
CA PRO A 121 -17.29 -18.69 -9.04
C PRO A 121 -16.61 -18.36 -7.70
N PHE A 122 -15.51 -19.03 -7.43
CA PHE A 122 -14.65 -18.77 -6.27
C PHE A 122 -13.20 -18.81 -6.68
N GLU A 123 -12.35 -18.15 -5.91
CA GLU A 123 -10.92 -18.06 -6.20
C GLU A 123 -10.15 -18.91 -5.19
N ILE A 124 -9.20 -19.70 -5.69
CA ILE A 124 -8.29 -20.53 -4.91
C ILE A 124 -6.92 -20.53 -5.59
N LYS A 125 -5.89 -20.83 -4.82
CA LYS A 125 -4.56 -21.12 -5.34
C LYS A 125 -4.47 -22.58 -5.75
N LEU A 126 -4.11 -22.78 -7.01
CA LEU A 126 -3.75 -24.09 -7.53
C LEU A 126 -2.22 -24.22 -7.56
N LYS A 127 -1.76 -25.46 -7.59
CA LYS A 127 -0.35 -25.77 -7.73
C LYS A 127 -0.13 -26.79 -8.84
N THR A 128 0.95 -26.60 -9.59
CA THR A 128 1.42 -27.58 -10.57
C THR A 128 1.99 -28.81 -9.88
N LYS A 129 2.21 -29.89 -10.63
CA LYS A 129 2.90 -31.10 -10.14
C LYS A 129 4.27 -30.79 -9.52
N ASP A 130 4.99 -29.80 -10.06
CA ASP A 130 6.32 -29.39 -9.59
C ASP A 130 6.26 -28.40 -8.42
N GLY A 131 5.05 -28.01 -7.99
CA GLY A 131 4.82 -27.17 -6.82
C GLY A 131 4.69 -25.67 -7.09
N ALA A 132 4.76 -25.22 -8.34
CA ALA A 132 4.53 -23.81 -8.68
C ALA A 132 3.07 -23.41 -8.39
N ILE A 133 2.88 -22.35 -7.61
CA ILE A 133 1.55 -21.88 -7.17
C ILE A 133 1.06 -20.75 -8.06
N TRP A 134 -0.23 -20.76 -8.41
CA TRP A 134 -0.88 -19.74 -9.22
C TRP A 134 -2.33 -19.53 -8.77
N SER A 135 -2.88 -18.36 -9.08
CA SER A 135 -4.24 -17.97 -8.67
C SER A 135 -5.26 -18.39 -9.72
N ALA A 136 -6.27 -19.15 -9.30
CA ALA A 136 -7.29 -19.69 -10.17
C ALA A 136 -8.67 -19.18 -9.79
N ARG A 137 -9.47 -18.80 -10.79
CA ARG A 137 -10.91 -18.65 -10.66
C ARG A 137 -11.58 -19.94 -11.09
N VAL A 138 -12.35 -20.52 -10.18
CA VAL A 138 -13.02 -21.80 -10.35
C VAL A 138 -14.52 -21.56 -10.42
N ASN A 139 -15.10 -21.86 -11.57
CA ASN A 139 -16.54 -22.06 -11.71
C ASN A 139 -16.82 -23.56 -11.66
N ALA A 140 -17.81 -23.98 -10.89
CA ALA A 140 -18.03 -25.39 -10.60
C ALA A 140 -19.51 -25.71 -10.57
N GLN A 141 -19.89 -26.82 -11.21
CA GLN A 141 -21.27 -27.30 -11.24
C GLN A 141 -21.33 -28.82 -11.06
N PRO A 142 -22.38 -29.34 -10.41
CA PRO A 142 -22.65 -30.77 -10.41
C PRO A 142 -22.94 -31.25 -11.84
N VAL A 143 -22.48 -32.45 -12.18
CA VAL A 143 -22.77 -33.08 -13.47
C VAL A 143 -23.25 -34.51 -13.23
N GLU A 144 -24.30 -34.91 -13.94
CA GLU A 144 -24.80 -36.29 -13.91
C GLU A 144 -23.81 -37.24 -14.59
N MET A 145 -23.58 -38.39 -13.97
CA MET A 145 -22.60 -39.38 -14.42
C MET A 145 -23.35 -40.64 -14.87
N PRO A 146 -23.27 -41.07 -16.15
CA PRO A 146 -24.07 -42.17 -16.68
C PRO A 146 -23.93 -43.50 -15.91
N GLU A 147 -22.77 -43.77 -15.32
CA GLU A 147 -22.48 -45.00 -14.59
C GLU A 147 -22.58 -44.87 -13.05
N GLN A 148 -22.83 -43.67 -12.51
CA GLN A 148 -22.83 -43.43 -11.06
C GLN A 148 -24.14 -42.79 -10.58
N HIS A 149 -24.72 -43.35 -9.51
CA HIS A 149 -25.94 -42.82 -8.87
C HIS A 149 -25.74 -41.46 -8.18
N LEU A 150 -24.49 -41.00 -8.02
CA LEU A 150 -24.16 -39.74 -7.37
C LEU A 150 -23.53 -38.78 -8.39
N PRO A 151 -23.93 -37.50 -8.41
CA PRO A 151 -23.39 -36.53 -9.35
C PRO A 151 -21.90 -36.30 -9.13
N GLY A 152 -21.15 -36.23 -10.23
CA GLY A 152 -19.78 -35.73 -10.26
C GLY A 152 -19.75 -34.20 -10.18
N MET A 153 -18.58 -33.62 -10.44
CA MET A 153 -18.42 -32.16 -10.49
C MET A 153 -17.56 -31.76 -11.67
N LEU A 154 -18.05 -30.83 -12.48
CA LEU A 154 -17.25 -30.19 -13.52
C LEU A 154 -16.71 -28.86 -13.00
N LEU A 155 -15.40 -28.69 -13.09
CA LEU A 155 -14.68 -27.47 -12.80
C LEU A 155 -14.25 -26.81 -14.12
N ALA A 156 -14.57 -25.53 -14.26
CA ALA A 156 -14.00 -24.63 -15.24
C ALA A 156 -13.04 -23.68 -14.52
N VAL A 157 -11.78 -23.73 -14.90
CA VAL A 157 -10.66 -23.11 -14.22
C VAL A 157 -10.00 -22.09 -15.14
N GLU A 158 -9.92 -20.85 -14.68
CA GLU A 158 -9.24 -19.75 -15.35
C GLU A 158 -8.02 -19.32 -14.53
N ASP A 159 -6.89 -19.11 -15.20
CA ASP A 159 -5.71 -18.51 -14.58
C ASP A 159 -5.92 -17.00 -14.49
N ILE A 160 -6.07 -16.51 -13.25
CA ILE A 160 -6.25 -15.10 -12.94
C ILE A 160 -4.97 -14.48 -12.37
N THR A 161 -3.85 -15.20 -12.38
CA THR A 161 -2.56 -14.69 -11.89
C THR A 161 -2.14 -13.42 -12.63
N PRO A 162 -2.18 -13.34 -13.98
CA PRO A 162 -1.83 -12.10 -14.68
C PRO A 162 -2.77 -10.95 -14.33
N TYR A 163 -4.06 -11.23 -14.15
CA TYR A 163 -5.06 -10.24 -13.74
C TYR A 163 -4.80 -9.71 -12.32
N ARG A 164 -4.53 -10.61 -11.37
CA ARG A 164 -4.17 -10.27 -9.98
C ARG A 164 -2.90 -9.43 -9.92
N GLN A 165 -1.85 -9.83 -10.64
CA GLN A 165 -0.60 -9.07 -10.72
C GLN A 165 -0.80 -7.67 -11.31
N ALA A 166 -1.60 -7.55 -12.38
CA ALA A 166 -1.92 -6.25 -12.97
C ALA A 166 -2.72 -5.36 -12.00
N LEU A 167 -3.67 -5.94 -11.26
CA LEU A 167 -4.48 -5.24 -10.27
C LEU A 167 -3.65 -4.75 -9.09
N GLU A 168 -2.77 -5.60 -8.54
CA GLU A 168 -1.84 -5.23 -7.47
C GLU A 168 -0.87 -4.13 -7.92
N ALA A 169 -0.33 -4.23 -9.14
CA ALA A 169 0.54 -3.20 -9.70
C ALA A 169 -0.19 -1.86 -9.89
N LEU A 170 -1.48 -1.89 -10.27
CA LEU A 170 -2.30 -0.69 -10.41
C LEU A 170 -2.60 -0.06 -9.04
N GLN A 171 -2.96 -0.86 -8.04
CA GLN A 171 -3.18 -0.39 -6.67
C GLN A 171 -1.91 0.24 -6.07
N LEU A 172 -0.75 -0.37 -6.31
CA LEU A 172 0.52 0.21 -5.88
C LEU A 172 0.78 1.56 -6.54
N LYS A 173 0.51 1.69 -7.85
CA LYS A 173 0.63 2.98 -8.57
C LYS A 173 -0.32 4.05 -8.04
N GLU A 174 -1.57 3.69 -7.80
CA GLU A 174 -2.57 4.58 -7.20
C GLU A 174 -2.09 5.09 -5.83
N TYR A 175 -1.55 4.19 -5.01
CA TYR A 175 -0.99 4.55 -3.71
C TYR A 175 0.19 5.51 -3.81
N PHE A 176 1.13 5.30 -4.76
CA PHE A 176 2.22 6.23 -5.03
C PHE A 176 1.73 7.62 -5.43
N VAL A 177 0.73 7.69 -6.32
CA VAL A 177 0.15 8.95 -6.79
C VAL A 177 -0.55 9.71 -5.67
N ASN A 178 -1.35 9.02 -4.86
CA ASN A 178 -2.05 9.63 -3.72
C ASN A 178 -1.07 10.13 -2.67
N LEU A 179 0.01 9.38 -2.40
CA LEU A 179 1.07 9.84 -1.51
C LEU A 179 1.73 11.12 -2.03
N LEU A 180 2.06 11.16 -3.32
CA LEU A 180 2.68 12.34 -3.93
C LEU A 180 1.79 13.58 -3.76
N PHE A 181 0.49 13.46 -4.07
CA PHE A 181 -0.46 14.58 -3.89
C PHE A 181 -0.57 15.00 -2.44
N SER A 182 -0.67 14.06 -1.49
CA SER A 182 -0.72 14.37 -0.06
C SER A 182 0.51 15.16 0.39
N ILE A 183 1.72 14.75 -0.01
CA ILE A 183 2.95 15.48 0.33
C ILE A 183 2.98 16.88 -0.29
N ILE A 184 2.53 17.00 -1.55
CA ILE A 184 2.45 18.29 -2.23
C ILE A 184 1.50 19.24 -1.52
N ASP A 185 0.32 18.77 -1.15
CA ASP A 185 -0.69 19.57 -0.43
C ASP A 185 -0.17 19.97 0.95
N ASP A 186 0.43 19.04 1.70
CA ASP A 186 1.01 19.31 3.02
C ASP A 186 2.13 20.36 2.94
N LEU A 187 3.02 20.27 1.96
CA LEU A 187 4.09 21.27 1.81
C LEU A 187 3.59 22.60 1.24
N SER A 188 2.47 22.60 0.51
CA SER A 188 1.91 23.80 -0.10
C SER A 188 1.02 24.61 0.85
N VAL A 189 0.21 23.97 1.68
CA VAL A 189 -0.82 24.62 2.50
C VAL A 189 -0.29 25.12 3.84
N TRP A 190 0.63 24.40 4.46
CA TRP A 190 1.00 24.64 5.85
C TRP A 190 1.97 25.81 6.02
N SER A 191 1.88 26.41 7.22
CA SER A 191 2.72 27.54 7.65
C SER A 191 4.21 27.19 7.55
N THR A 192 5.04 28.17 7.21
CA THR A 192 6.50 28.00 7.15
C THR A 192 7.15 27.77 8.51
N ALA A 193 6.39 27.95 9.60
CA ALA A 193 6.81 27.61 10.97
C ALA A 193 6.91 26.10 11.22
N ASP A 194 6.09 25.29 10.54
CA ASP A 194 5.95 23.84 10.78
C ASP A 194 6.62 22.98 9.70
N ILE A 195 7.29 23.64 8.75
CA ILE A 195 7.77 23.00 7.51
C ILE A 195 8.77 21.86 7.76
N ASP A 196 9.63 21.98 8.77
CA ASP A 196 10.67 20.96 9.02
C ASP A 196 10.04 19.65 9.50
N GLU A 197 9.01 19.73 10.34
CA GLU A 197 8.24 18.58 10.82
C GLU A 197 7.50 17.89 9.67
N ILE A 198 6.91 18.70 8.77
CA ILE A 198 6.21 18.20 7.58
C ILE A 198 7.18 17.54 6.60
N ILE A 199 8.38 18.09 6.43
CA ILE A 199 9.42 17.47 5.61
C ILE A 199 9.79 16.11 6.20
N ILE A 200 10.10 16.01 7.50
CA ILE A 200 10.46 14.73 8.14
C ILE A 200 9.33 13.70 7.98
N TYR A 201 8.08 14.12 8.20
CA TYR A 201 6.91 13.26 7.97
C TYR A 201 6.78 12.80 6.51
N SER A 202 7.07 13.68 5.55
CA SER A 202 7.07 13.33 4.13
C SER A 202 8.16 12.31 3.80
N LEU A 203 9.36 12.47 4.37
CA LEU A 203 10.47 11.52 4.21
C LEU A 203 10.14 10.15 4.80
N GLU A 204 9.47 10.10 5.96
CA GLU A 204 8.95 8.87 6.55
C GLU A 204 8.05 8.12 5.58
N LYS A 205 7.05 8.80 4.99
CA LYS A 205 6.15 8.17 4.03
C LYS A 205 6.88 7.62 2.82
N VAL A 206 7.80 8.40 2.25
CA VAL A 206 8.64 7.93 1.14
C VAL A 206 9.41 6.69 1.56
N GLY A 207 9.96 6.64 2.78
CA GLY A 207 10.69 5.50 3.31
C GLY A 207 9.84 4.23 3.39
N LEU A 208 8.66 4.34 4.00
CA LEU A 208 7.72 3.22 4.17
C LEU A 208 7.26 2.64 2.83
N VAL A 209 6.97 3.47 1.83
CA VAL A 209 6.47 3.01 0.52
C VAL A 209 7.57 2.48 -0.38
N SER A 210 8.76 3.11 -0.34
CA SER A 210 9.91 2.69 -1.14
C SER A 210 10.63 1.47 -0.56
N GLY A 211 10.38 1.14 0.72
CA GLY A 211 11.12 0.12 1.45
C GLY A 211 12.53 0.57 1.86
N ALA A 212 12.80 1.88 1.85
CA ALA A 212 14.07 2.43 2.29
C ALA A 212 14.21 2.37 3.82
N ASP A 213 15.46 2.27 4.28
CA ASP A 213 15.83 2.30 5.69
C ASP A 213 16.23 3.70 6.17
N ARG A 214 16.64 4.56 5.24
CA ARG A 214 16.92 5.97 5.47
C ARG A 214 16.36 6.78 4.33
N VAL A 215 15.76 7.92 4.64
CA VAL A 215 15.39 8.94 3.64
C VAL A 215 15.86 10.29 4.13
N TYR A 216 16.60 11.03 3.32
CA TYR A 216 17.26 12.26 3.76
C TYR A 216 17.29 13.33 2.68
N VAL A 217 17.38 14.57 3.12
CA VAL A 217 17.60 15.76 2.30
C VAL A 217 18.94 16.38 2.68
N CYS A 218 19.88 16.37 1.75
CA CYS A 218 21.16 17.07 1.86
C CYS A 218 21.10 18.37 1.08
N LEU A 219 21.44 19.49 1.74
CA LEU A 219 21.55 20.79 1.07
C LEU A 219 22.99 21.24 1.00
N PHE A 220 23.33 21.93 -0.09
CA PHE A 220 24.61 22.58 -0.28
C PHE A 220 24.63 23.95 0.42
N HIS A 221 25.77 24.27 1.03
CA HIS A 221 26.06 25.60 1.57
C HIS A 221 27.47 26.05 1.13
N ASP A 222 27.88 27.26 1.52
CA ASP A 222 29.18 27.84 1.21
C ASP A 222 29.54 27.75 -0.27
N ARG A 223 28.65 28.24 -1.16
CA ARG A 223 28.83 28.19 -2.62
C ARG A 223 29.03 26.77 -3.18
N LYS A 224 28.34 25.77 -2.60
CA LYS A 224 28.44 24.35 -2.97
C LYS A 224 29.81 23.74 -2.71
N THR A 225 30.60 24.33 -1.81
CA THR A 225 31.84 23.70 -1.33
C THR A 225 31.58 22.75 -0.18
N ARG A 226 30.42 22.86 0.48
CA ARG A 226 30.02 21.99 1.60
C ARG A 226 28.58 21.50 1.48
N LEU A 227 28.31 20.37 2.12
CA LEU A 227 26.96 19.81 2.24
C LEU A 227 26.67 19.41 3.68
N SER A 228 25.38 19.37 4.02
CA SER A 228 24.87 18.82 5.28
C SER A 228 23.53 18.11 5.08
N ILE A 229 23.29 17.02 5.81
CA ILE A 229 21.94 16.47 5.98
C ILE A 229 21.14 17.48 6.82
N THR A 230 20.05 17.97 6.26
CA THR A 230 19.18 18.96 6.93
C THR A 230 17.94 18.33 7.51
N HIS A 231 17.42 17.29 6.86
CA HIS A 231 16.25 16.55 7.29
C HIS A 231 16.49 15.08 7.03
N GLU A 232 16.11 14.23 7.97
CA GLU A 232 16.25 12.78 7.85
C GLU A 232 15.13 12.04 8.56
N TRP A 233 14.77 10.90 7.98
CA TRP A 233 13.98 9.86 8.60
C TRP A 233 14.78 8.55 8.55
N LEU A 234 14.70 7.77 9.63
CA LEU A 234 15.44 6.53 9.83
C LEU A 234 14.46 5.44 10.27
N SER A 235 14.61 4.25 9.70
CA SER A 235 13.87 3.08 10.15
C SER A 235 14.45 2.55 11.47
N ASP A 236 13.65 1.78 12.22
CA ASP A 236 14.04 1.28 13.54
C ASP A 236 15.40 0.57 13.52
N GLY A 237 16.30 0.97 14.43
CA GLY A 237 17.62 0.38 14.59
C GLY A 237 18.67 0.83 13.57
N ILE A 238 18.39 1.86 12.78
CA ILE A 238 19.33 2.40 11.78
C ILE A 238 20.03 3.66 12.32
N GLU A 239 21.36 3.67 12.24
CA GLU A 239 22.16 4.82 12.64
C GLU A 239 22.09 5.97 11.62
N SER A 240 22.15 7.20 12.13
CA SER A 240 22.13 8.45 11.36
C SER A 240 23.49 8.74 10.72
N PRO A 241 23.54 9.03 9.41
CA PRO A 241 24.74 9.58 8.76
C PRO A 241 24.94 11.09 9.00
N ALA A 242 23.96 11.82 9.53
CA ALA A 242 24.02 13.28 9.63
C ALA A 242 25.24 13.83 10.40
N PRO A 243 25.70 13.24 11.51
CA PRO A 243 26.87 13.75 12.23
C PRO A 243 28.16 13.73 11.41
N ALA A 244 28.39 12.67 10.63
CA ALA A 244 29.57 12.53 9.78
C ALA A 244 29.53 13.50 8.59
N LEU A 245 28.32 13.82 8.12
CA LEU A 245 28.09 14.64 6.94
C LEU A 245 27.87 16.12 7.24
N LYS A 246 28.02 16.56 8.49
CA LYS A 246 27.83 17.96 8.87
C LYS A 246 28.96 18.84 8.30
N GLY A 247 28.65 19.60 7.26
CA GLY A 247 29.60 20.50 6.60
C GLY A 247 30.69 19.79 5.79
N ALA A 248 30.41 18.59 5.28
CA ALA A 248 31.37 17.78 4.54
C ALA A 248 31.75 18.44 3.19
N PRO A 249 33.03 18.38 2.75
CA PRO A 249 33.48 19.02 1.52
C PRO A 249 32.89 18.37 0.26
N VAL A 250 32.36 19.16 -0.67
CA VAL A 250 31.65 18.65 -1.86
C VAL A 250 32.58 17.95 -2.86
N ASP A 251 33.85 18.32 -2.92
CA ASP A 251 34.85 17.74 -3.83
C ASP A 251 35.04 16.23 -3.63
N ALA A 252 34.81 15.74 -2.41
CA ALA A 252 34.79 14.31 -2.08
C ALA A 252 33.70 13.54 -2.84
N PHE A 253 32.67 14.23 -3.35
CA PHE A 253 31.54 13.64 -4.09
C PHE A 253 31.60 13.91 -5.60
N SER A 254 32.66 14.54 -6.09
CA SER A 254 32.75 15.02 -7.49
C SER A 254 32.59 13.92 -8.55
N SER A 255 33.05 12.69 -8.29
CA SER A 255 32.88 11.54 -9.21
C SER A 255 31.41 11.13 -9.35
N MET A 256 30.68 11.04 -8.24
CA MET A 256 29.27 10.64 -8.20
C MET A 256 28.33 11.79 -8.60
N LEU A 257 28.66 13.03 -8.19
CA LEU A 257 27.98 14.26 -8.61
C LEU A 257 28.27 14.66 -10.06
N GLY A 258 29.30 14.08 -10.71
CA GLY A 258 29.53 14.26 -12.14
C GLY A 258 28.34 13.77 -12.98
N GLN A 259 27.67 12.72 -12.53
CA GLN A 259 26.46 12.17 -13.17
C GLN A 259 25.18 13.00 -12.83
N VAL A 260 25.22 13.78 -11.75
CA VAL A 260 24.11 14.63 -11.24
C VAL A 260 23.81 15.85 -12.11
N LYS A 261 24.78 16.32 -12.92
CA LYS A 261 24.63 17.51 -13.77
C LYS A 261 23.52 17.40 -14.84
N LYS A 262 22.95 16.21 -15.07
CA LYS A 262 21.92 15.96 -16.10
C LYS A 262 20.46 15.97 -15.59
N ARG A 263 20.18 16.51 -14.38
CA ARG A 263 18.82 16.47 -13.75
C ARG A 263 18.26 15.04 -13.65
N SER A 264 19.15 14.08 -13.40
CA SER A 264 18.82 12.66 -13.34
C SER A 264 18.73 12.14 -11.91
N THR A 265 18.08 11.00 -11.78
CA THR A 265 18.19 10.11 -10.62
C THR A 265 19.41 9.20 -10.82
N VAL A 266 20.05 8.81 -9.73
CA VAL A 266 21.10 7.79 -9.71
C VAL A 266 20.60 6.64 -8.85
N THR A 267 20.62 5.43 -9.40
CA THR A 267 20.16 4.21 -8.73
C THR A 267 21.24 3.15 -8.71
N VAL A 268 21.40 2.51 -7.56
CA VAL A 268 22.27 1.36 -7.37
C VAL A 268 21.48 0.31 -6.60
N SER A 269 21.02 -0.74 -7.30
CA SER A 269 20.22 -1.82 -6.69
C SER A 269 21.09 -2.84 -5.92
N ASN A 270 22.40 -2.83 -6.13
CA ASN A 270 23.36 -3.63 -5.38
C ASN A 270 24.69 -2.90 -5.33
N ILE A 271 25.11 -2.49 -4.14
CA ILE A 271 26.38 -1.78 -3.94
C ILE A 271 27.59 -2.55 -4.46
N ASN A 272 27.49 -3.89 -4.49
CA ASN A 272 28.58 -4.73 -4.95
C ASN A 272 28.88 -4.63 -6.45
N THR A 273 27.99 -3.99 -7.23
CA THR A 273 28.20 -3.78 -8.66
C THR A 273 28.96 -2.50 -8.98
N LEU A 274 29.20 -1.63 -7.99
CA LEU A 274 29.97 -0.40 -8.18
C LEU A 274 31.44 -0.70 -8.42
N ALA A 275 32.06 0.11 -9.28
CA ALA A 275 33.51 0.09 -9.48
C ALA A 275 34.22 0.45 -8.16
N PRO A 276 35.46 -0.05 -7.92
CA PRO A 276 36.15 0.17 -6.65
C PRO A 276 36.29 1.64 -6.24
N VAL A 277 36.50 2.54 -7.22
CA VAL A 277 36.60 3.98 -6.98
C VAL A 277 35.27 4.58 -6.51
N ASP A 278 34.17 4.19 -7.14
CA ASP A 278 32.82 4.67 -6.77
C ASP A 278 32.35 4.09 -5.43
N ARG A 279 32.76 2.85 -5.11
CA ARG A 279 32.49 2.24 -3.81
C ARG A 279 33.28 2.91 -2.70
N ALA A 280 34.57 3.19 -2.91
CA ALA A 280 35.37 3.91 -1.92
C ALA A 280 34.79 5.31 -1.62
N ALA A 281 34.37 6.03 -2.67
CA ALA A 281 33.69 7.32 -2.51
C ALA A 281 32.34 7.20 -1.78
N HIS A 282 31.58 6.14 -2.04
CA HIS A 282 30.36 5.83 -1.31
C HIS A 282 30.65 5.55 0.18
N ASP A 283 31.63 4.69 0.49
CA ASP A 283 31.93 4.23 1.86
C ASP A 283 32.47 5.35 2.76
N GLU A 284 33.06 6.39 2.16
CA GLU A 284 33.47 7.62 2.86
C GLU A 284 32.26 8.51 3.24
N PHE A 285 31.12 8.37 2.55
CA PHE A 285 29.97 9.25 2.67
C PHE A 285 28.77 8.64 3.37
N HIS A 286 28.38 7.42 2.96
CA HIS A 286 27.18 6.78 3.45
C HIS A 286 27.48 6.09 4.76
N ALA A 287 26.53 6.14 5.70
CA ALA A 287 26.68 5.41 6.94
C ALA A 287 26.85 3.90 6.66
N PRO A 288 27.71 3.20 7.41
CA PRO A 288 28.08 1.82 7.13
C PRO A 288 26.88 0.91 6.86
N GLY A 289 27.06 -0.05 5.94
CA GLY A 289 26.09 -1.13 5.71
C GLY A 289 25.04 -0.87 4.63
N VAL A 290 25.12 0.21 3.85
CA VAL A 290 24.25 0.40 2.68
C VAL A 290 24.45 -0.75 1.68
N LYS A 291 23.34 -1.36 1.26
CA LYS A 291 23.29 -2.46 0.30
C LYS A 291 22.82 -2.00 -1.08
N SER A 292 22.01 -0.94 -1.13
CA SER A 292 21.51 -0.30 -2.33
C SER A 292 21.05 1.11 -2.00
N PHE A 293 21.15 2.05 -2.94
CA PHE A 293 20.70 3.42 -2.73
C PHE A 293 20.12 4.05 -4.00
N LEU A 294 19.33 5.09 -3.80
CA LEU A 294 18.77 5.95 -4.83
C LEU A 294 18.89 7.39 -4.34
N PHE A 295 19.43 8.29 -5.17
CA PHE A 295 19.29 9.71 -4.91
C PHE A 295 18.83 10.48 -6.14
N ALA A 296 18.11 11.57 -5.89
CA ALA A 296 17.69 12.53 -6.88
C ALA A 296 18.26 13.90 -6.54
N THR A 297 18.37 14.72 -7.56
CA THR A 297 19.02 16.02 -7.52
C THR A 297 17.98 17.10 -7.30
N LEU A 298 18.25 18.01 -6.36
CA LEU A 298 17.32 19.04 -5.95
C LEU A 298 17.63 20.33 -6.68
N PHE A 299 16.71 20.78 -7.53
CA PHE A 299 16.88 21.99 -8.34
C PHE A 299 15.81 23.03 -8.03
N TYR A 300 16.22 24.29 -8.09
CA TYR A 300 15.30 25.42 -8.27
C TYR A 300 15.70 26.21 -9.51
N GLY A 301 14.83 26.22 -10.52
CA GLY A 301 15.18 26.76 -11.84
C GLY A 301 16.42 26.05 -12.42
N ARG A 302 17.54 26.79 -12.56
CA ARG A 302 18.84 26.26 -13.04
C ARG A 302 19.81 25.93 -11.90
N TYR A 303 19.46 26.21 -10.65
CA TYR A 303 20.35 26.07 -9.51
C TYR A 303 20.21 24.72 -8.84
N LEU A 304 21.29 23.95 -8.80
CA LEU A 304 21.41 22.74 -7.99
C LEU A 304 21.60 23.15 -6.53
N LEU A 305 20.64 22.78 -5.68
CA LEU A 305 20.58 23.14 -4.26
C LEU A 305 20.99 22.00 -3.33
N GLY A 306 20.92 20.76 -3.80
CA GLY A 306 21.21 19.61 -2.95
C GLY A 306 20.83 18.29 -3.61
N ILE A 307 20.66 17.28 -2.76
CA ILE A 307 20.17 15.95 -3.14
C ILE A 307 19.14 15.45 -2.12
N ILE A 308 18.21 14.62 -2.58
CA ILE A 308 17.34 13.81 -1.74
C ILE A 308 17.72 12.35 -1.98
N GLY A 309 17.91 11.58 -0.91
CA GLY A 309 18.44 10.22 -0.98
C GLY A 309 17.63 9.22 -0.18
N CYS A 310 17.67 7.98 -0.64
CA CYS A 310 17.13 6.79 0.00
C CYS A 310 18.22 5.72 0.06
N ASP A 311 18.47 5.20 1.26
CA ASP A 311 19.41 4.10 1.46
C ASP A 311 18.64 2.87 1.96
N ALA A 312 19.01 1.68 1.48
CA ALA A 312 18.57 0.42 2.05
C ALA A 312 19.77 -0.29 2.69
N VAL A 313 19.64 -0.64 3.96
CA VAL A 313 20.70 -1.16 4.82
C VAL A 313 20.37 -2.59 5.26
N LYS A 314 19.12 -2.86 5.63
CA LYS A 314 18.66 -4.18 6.07
C LYS A 314 18.67 -5.17 4.93
N GLN A 315 18.16 -4.79 3.76
CA GLN A 315 18.12 -5.62 2.56
C GLN A 315 18.22 -4.78 1.28
N PRO A 316 18.77 -5.30 0.18
CA PRO A 316 18.82 -4.56 -1.08
C PRO A 316 17.41 -4.32 -1.62
N VAL A 317 17.17 -3.12 -2.15
CA VAL A 317 15.92 -2.69 -2.75
C VAL A 317 16.12 -2.46 -4.25
N ALA A 318 15.20 -2.98 -5.07
CA ALA A 318 15.14 -2.69 -6.49
C ALA A 318 14.32 -1.41 -6.71
N TRP A 319 14.99 -0.30 -7.00
CA TRP A 319 14.36 1.00 -7.11
C TRP A 319 13.54 1.16 -8.40
N SER A 320 12.22 1.00 -8.30
CA SER A 320 11.29 1.11 -9.43
C SER A 320 11.30 2.51 -10.06
N ARG A 321 10.84 2.63 -11.32
CA ARG A 321 10.70 3.93 -11.98
C ARG A 321 9.73 4.84 -11.22
N GLU A 322 8.67 4.26 -10.66
CA GLU A 322 7.69 4.95 -9.82
C GLU A 322 8.35 5.56 -8.57
N THR A 323 9.25 4.82 -7.91
CA THR A 323 9.99 5.30 -6.74
C THR A 323 10.95 6.43 -7.11
N GLN A 324 11.64 6.30 -8.24
CA GLN A 324 12.52 7.35 -8.76
C GLN A 324 11.76 8.64 -9.05
N SER A 325 10.59 8.56 -9.70
CA SER A 325 9.73 9.72 -9.95
C SER A 325 9.16 10.30 -8.66
N LEU A 326 8.73 9.47 -7.69
CA LEU A 326 8.24 9.94 -6.40
C LEU A 326 9.29 10.80 -5.69
N ILE A 327 10.51 10.29 -5.52
CA ILE A 327 11.59 10.98 -4.81
C ILE A 327 11.97 12.27 -5.52
N GLN A 328 12.03 12.27 -6.84
CA GLN A 328 12.32 13.48 -7.61
C GLN A 328 11.25 14.56 -7.43
N CYS A 329 9.97 14.19 -7.49
CA CYS A 329 8.86 15.13 -7.31
C CYS A 329 8.78 15.64 -5.86
N VAL A 330 8.84 14.75 -4.86
CA VAL A 330 8.84 15.12 -3.44
C VAL A 330 10.01 16.05 -3.13
N GLY A 331 11.21 15.74 -3.65
CA GLY A 331 12.38 16.60 -3.52
C GLY A 331 12.15 18.01 -4.06
N GLY A 332 11.60 18.14 -5.26
CA GLY A 332 11.25 19.44 -5.84
C GLY A 332 10.24 20.24 -5.01
N THR A 333 9.23 19.56 -4.46
CA THR A 333 8.25 20.17 -3.55
C THR A 333 8.88 20.67 -2.26
N ILE A 334 9.75 19.86 -1.65
CA ILE A 334 10.50 20.25 -0.44
C ILE A 334 11.35 21.50 -0.71
N VAL A 335 12.05 21.54 -1.84
CA VAL A 335 12.83 22.72 -2.26
C VAL A 335 11.95 23.96 -2.36
N ASN A 336 10.80 23.86 -3.03
CA ASN A 336 9.88 24.99 -3.17
C ASN A 336 9.37 25.49 -1.81
N ALA A 337 9.06 24.55 -0.91
CA ALA A 337 8.59 24.86 0.43
C ALA A 337 9.68 25.58 1.25
N LEU A 338 10.92 25.08 1.21
CA LEU A 338 12.06 25.68 1.90
C LEU A 338 12.38 27.09 1.38
N LEU A 339 12.32 27.29 0.06
CA LEU A 339 12.51 28.61 -0.55
C LEU A 339 11.40 29.57 -0.19
N ARG A 340 10.14 29.12 -0.17
CA ARG A 340 9.01 29.94 0.32
C ARG A 340 9.28 30.44 1.74
N ARG A 341 9.73 29.57 2.64
CA ARG A 341 10.12 29.95 4.01
C ARG A 341 11.24 31.00 4.02
N GLN A 342 12.25 30.84 3.17
CA GLN A 342 13.36 31.79 3.10
C GLN A 342 12.90 33.17 2.61
N VAL A 343 11.99 33.23 1.63
CA VAL A 343 11.38 34.48 1.14
C VAL A 343 10.56 35.17 2.23
N GLU A 344 9.78 34.41 3.01
CA GLU A 344 8.95 34.95 4.10
C GLU A 344 9.78 35.51 5.26
N LYS A 345 10.90 34.87 5.60
CA LYS A 345 11.81 35.31 6.67
C LYS A 345 12.81 36.38 6.23
N ALA A 346 12.96 36.62 4.93
CA ALA A 346 13.93 37.57 4.40
C ALA A 346 13.51 39.03 4.67
N PRO A 347 14.44 39.91 5.10
CA PRO A 347 14.23 41.36 5.10
C PRO A 347 13.80 41.87 3.72
N ALA A 348 13.01 42.94 3.66
CA ALA A 348 12.41 43.47 2.42
C ALA A 348 13.42 43.61 1.25
N LYS A 349 14.64 44.08 1.56
CA LYS A 349 15.72 44.28 0.58
C LYS A 349 16.26 42.96 0.00
N ILE A 350 16.31 41.89 0.81
CA ILE A 350 16.71 40.54 0.39
C ILE A 350 15.55 39.84 -0.32
N ARG A 351 14.31 40.08 0.13
CA ARG A 351 13.08 39.57 -0.50
C ARG A 351 12.93 40.04 -1.95
N GLU A 352 13.22 41.30 -2.25
CA GLU A 352 13.25 41.81 -3.64
C GLU A 352 14.31 41.11 -4.49
N THR A 353 15.51 40.86 -3.94
CA THR A 353 16.55 40.10 -4.62
C THR A 353 16.10 38.65 -4.88
N ILE A 354 15.51 37.97 -3.89
CA ILE A 354 15.00 36.59 -4.08
C ILE A 354 13.87 36.56 -5.11
N LEU A 355 12.94 37.53 -5.10
CA LEU A 355 11.82 37.62 -6.04
C LEU A 355 12.27 37.88 -7.49
N GLN A 356 13.38 38.58 -7.70
CA GLN A 356 13.99 38.73 -9.04
C GLN A 356 14.49 37.40 -9.63
N PHE A 357 14.78 36.37 -8.80
CA PHE A 357 15.09 35.01 -9.25
C PHE A 357 13.84 34.17 -9.60
N VAL A 358 12.65 34.56 -9.11
CA VAL A 358 11.39 33.81 -9.30
C VAL A 358 10.71 34.15 -10.63
N VAL A 359 11.03 35.31 -11.22
CA VAL A 359 10.54 35.66 -12.56
C VAL A 359 11.33 34.84 -13.60
N PRO A 360 10.68 34.00 -14.42
CA PRO A 360 11.37 33.33 -15.51
C PRO A 360 11.80 34.39 -16.52
N GLY A 361 13.07 34.79 -16.47
CA GLY A 361 13.66 35.57 -17.53
C GLY A 361 13.62 34.76 -18.83
N LEU A 362 12.76 35.15 -19.76
CA LEU A 362 12.91 34.87 -21.19
C LEU A 362 14.26 35.46 -21.63
N GLN A 363 15.34 34.72 -21.43
CA GLN A 363 16.61 34.98 -22.11
C GLN A 363 17.06 33.70 -22.81
N THR A 364 16.87 33.75 -24.12
CA THR A 364 17.37 32.79 -25.10
C THR A 364 18.89 32.71 -25.04
N GLY A 365 19.44 31.51 -24.93
CA GLY A 365 20.82 31.23 -25.34
C GLY A 365 21.70 30.50 -24.33
N SER A 366 22.11 29.29 -24.73
CA SER A 366 23.12 28.39 -24.15
C SER A 366 22.69 27.51 -22.96
N ASP A 367 22.94 26.21 -23.15
CA ASP A 367 22.69 25.07 -22.26
C ASP A 367 23.77 24.95 -21.16
N ASN A 368 24.41 26.07 -20.80
CA ASN A 368 25.44 26.10 -19.77
C ASN A 368 24.82 26.36 -18.40
N LEU A 369 25.04 25.42 -17.48
CA LEU A 369 24.80 25.55 -16.04
C LEU A 369 25.56 26.78 -15.52
N GLN A 370 24.85 27.80 -15.02
CA GLN A 370 25.48 28.95 -14.36
C GLN A 370 25.69 28.65 -12.86
N GLU A 371 26.90 28.93 -12.38
CA GLU A 371 27.26 28.85 -10.95
C GLU A 371 26.71 30.05 -10.18
N TYR A 372 26.23 29.80 -8.95
CA TYR A 372 25.71 30.81 -8.04
C TYR A 372 26.69 31.02 -6.89
N GLU A 373 26.99 32.29 -6.59
CA GLU A 373 28.02 32.72 -5.63
C GLU A 373 27.47 33.38 -4.34
N GLY A 374 26.20 33.14 -3.98
CA GLY A 374 25.59 33.68 -2.75
C GLY A 374 25.41 32.64 -1.63
N PRO A 375 25.37 33.04 -0.35
CA PRO A 375 25.23 32.10 0.77
C PRO A 375 23.79 31.60 0.89
N ILE A 376 23.61 30.29 1.00
CA ILE A 376 22.48 29.73 1.74
C ILE A 376 23.00 29.53 3.15
N GLU A 377 23.00 30.61 3.94
CA GLU A 377 23.27 30.54 5.36
C GLU A 377 22.06 29.89 6.05
N ILE A 378 22.26 28.67 6.54
CA ILE A 378 21.57 28.22 7.73
C ILE A 378 22.08 29.16 8.82
N ILE A 379 21.21 30.05 9.30
CA ILE A 379 21.51 30.82 10.51
C ILE A 379 21.71 29.79 11.62
N ASN A 380 22.97 29.46 11.90
CA ASN A 380 23.36 28.78 13.11
C ASN A 380 22.89 29.68 14.25
N ASN A 381 21.98 29.15 15.07
CA ASN A 381 21.44 29.83 16.24
C ASN A 381 22.48 29.89 17.39
N ASP A 382 23.75 30.10 17.06
CA ASP A 382 24.88 30.28 17.98
C ASP A 382 25.59 31.58 17.63
N THR A 383 24.86 32.69 17.67
CA THR A 383 25.46 33.97 18.06
C THR A 383 24.59 34.59 19.13
N SER A 384 25.17 34.64 20.33
CA SER A 384 24.83 35.55 21.39
C SER A 384 24.71 36.97 20.84
N ALA A 385 23.49 37.39 20.52
CA ALA A 385 23.17 38.79 20.30
C ALA A 385 23.14 39.49 21.66
N ALA A 386 24.24 40.18 21.96
CA ALA A 386 24.27 41.16 23.03
C ALA A 386 23.39 42.35 22.64
N GLY A 387 22.41 42.65 23.51
CA GLY A 387 21.88 44.00 23.72
C GLY A 387 20.74 44.44 22.81
N GLU A 388 19.53 43.94 23.04
CA GLU A 388 18.30 44.73 22.87
C GLU A 388 17.51 44.69 24.17
N GLU A 389 17.17 45.88 24.68
CA GLU A 389 16.46 46.09 25.94
C GLU A 389 15.14 45.31 25.96
N LYS A 390 14.91 44.58 27.06
CA LYS A 390 13.73 43.76 27.29
C LYS A 390 12.46 44.60 27.18
N ALA A 391 11.74 44.43 26.09
CA ALA A 391 10.35 44.86 25.96
C ALA A 391 9.48 43.94 26.85
N HIS A 392 8.97 44.46 27.97
CA HIS A 392 8.22 43.68 28.95
C HIS A 392 6.82 43.32 28.41
N TRP A 393 6.64 42.06 28.03
CA TRP A 393 5.31 41.46 27.83
C TRP A 393 4.61 41.30 29.18
N ARG A 394 3.31 41.59 29.22
CA ARG A 394 2.46 41.35 30.40
C ARG A 394 1.39 40.31 30.07
N PHE A 395 1.23 39.34 30.95
CA PHE A 395 0.27 38.25 30.81
C PHE A 395 -0.60 38.19 32.05
N GLU A 396 -1.91 38.14 31.85
CA GLU A 396 -2.90 38.05 32.92
C GLU A 396 -3.99 37.04 32.51
N GLU A 397 -4.64 36.41 33.49
CA GLU A 397 -5.81 35.61 33.20
C GLU A 397 -6.91 36.51 32.63
N GLY A 398 -7.54 36.10 31.53
CA GLY A 398 -8.57 36.92 30.89
C GLY A 398 -9.24 36.23 29.71
N GLU A 399 -10.54 36.50 29.56
CA GLU A 399 -11.38 36.01 28.47
C GLU A 399 -12.09 37.22 27.83
N PRO A 400 -12.20 37.30 26.49
CA PRO A 400 -12.85 38.43 25.83
C PRO A 400 -14.36 38.34 25.96
N ASP A 401 -15.02 39.51 25.98
CA ASP A 401 -16.49 39.59 25.94
C ASP A 401 -17.06 39.08 24.60
N ASP A 402 -16.27 39.16 23.53
CA ASP A 402 -16.58 38.61 22.20
C ASP A 402 -15.74 37.34 21.91
N PRO A 403 -16.37 36.17 21.74
CA PRO A 403 -15.68 34.91 21.44
C PRO A 403 -14.80 34.94 20.19
N ASP A 404 -15.11 35.77 19.18
CA ASP A 404 -14.38 35.83 17.91
C ASP A 404 -13.00 36.49 18.06
N LEU A 405 -12.76 37.19 19.17
CA LEU A 405 -11.47 37.80 19.51
C LEU A 405 -10.48 36.80 20.14
N LEU A 406 -10.94 35.59 20.48
CA LEU A 406 -10.14 34.55 21.13
C LEU A 406 -9.34 33.75 20.11
N SER A 407 -8.02 33.97 20.09
CA SER A 407 -7.10 33.15 19.29
C SER A 407 -6.62 31.92 20.05
N THR A 408 -6.23 30.85 19.36
CA THR A 408 -5.76 29.61 19.99
C THR A 408 -4.26 29.41 19.74
N ALA A 409 -3.50 29.09 20.78
CA ALA A 409 -2.11 28.68 20.71
C ALA A 409 -1.93 27.26 21.27
N LEU A 410 -1.16 26.41 20.59
CA LEU A 410 -0.91 25.03 20.99
C LEU A 410 0.43 24.91 21.73
N LEU A 411 0.53 23.95 22.65
CA LEU A 411 1.80 23.59 23.27
C LEU A 411 2.71 22.86 22.27
N LYS A 412 3.83 23.51 21.91
CA LYS A 412 4.97 22.89 21.24
C LYS A 412 5.78 22.05 22.24
N ASP A 413 6.22 20.86 21.81
CA ASP A 413 6.96 19.86 22.60
C ASP A 413 6.25 19.40 23.91
N GLY A 414 4.98 19.78 24.09
CA GLY A 414 4.25 19.64 25.35
C GLY A 414 4.76 20.52 26.49
N LYS A 415 5.61 21.52 26.22
CA LYS A 415 6.24 22.37 27.25
C LYS A 415 6.12 23.86 27.01
N THR A 416 6.04 24.33 25.77
CA THR A 416 6.08 25.77 25.49
C THR A 416 5.00 26.20 24.50
N ALA A 417 4.37 27.34 24.71
CA ALA A 417 3.48 27.97 23.73
C ALA A 417 4.14 29.22 23.16
N ASN A 418 4.12 29.38 21.83
CA ASN A 418 4.62 30.60 21.17
C ASN A 418 3.46 31.57 20.95
N ILE A 419 3.62 32.81 21.41
CA ILE A 419 2.65 33.90 21.25
C ILE A 419 3.26 34.97 20.35
N ALA A 420 2.54 35.35 19.30
CA ALA A 420 2.97 36.41 18.37
C ALA A 420 2.00 37.61 18.42
N CYS A 421 2.55 38.81 18.45
CA CYS A 421 1.76 40.04 18.42
C CYS A 421 1.15 40.27 17.02
N LYS A 422 -0.17 40.51 16.94
CA LYS A 422 -0.89 40.75 15.67
C LYS A 422 -0.54 42.11 15.05
N HIS A 423 0.00 43.04 15.83
CA HIS A 423 0.35 44.38 15.38
C HIS A 423 1.81 44.53 14.95
N CYS A 424 2.77 44.11 15.78
CA CYS A 424 4.21 44.26 15.50
C CYS A 424 4.95 42.95 15.22
N ASN A 425 4.26 41.81 15.28
CA ASN A 425 4.82 40.47 15.08
C ASN A 425 5.96 40.07 16.04
N SER A 426 6.16 40.82 17.14
CA SER A 426 7.05 40.40 18.24
C SER A 426 6.55 39.09 18.84
N GLN A 427 7.48 38.19 19.18
CA GLN A 427 7.17 36.85 19.68
C GLN A 427 7.60 36.67 21.13
N LYS A 428 6.85 35.86 21.87
CA LYS A 428 7.17 35.47 23.24
C LYS A 428 6.83 33.99 23.47
N LEU A 429 7.82 33.23 23.90
CA LEU A 429 7.65 31.86 24.38
C LEU A 429 7.22 31.87 25.85
N LEU A 430 6.14 31.14 26.15
CA LEU A 430 5.68 30.85 27.51
C LEU A 430 5.93 29.37 27.84
N ASP A 431 6.55 29.10 28.98
CA ASP A 431 6.69 27.74 29.51
C ASP A 431 5.39 27.25 30.16
N ILE A 432 5.15 25.94 30.17
CA ILE A 432 3.99 25.29 30.78
C ILE A 432 3.85 25.63 32.27
N SER A 433 4.95 25.91 32.97
CA SER A 433 4.95 26.34 34.37
C SER A 433 4.36 27.75 34.51
N GLU A 434 4.67 28.66 33.59
CA GLU A 434 4.07 30.00 33.53
C GLU A 434 2.58 29.91 33.15
N ILE A 435 2.24 29.08 32.17
CA ILE A 435 0.86 28.85 31.72
C ILE A 435 -0.01 28.25 32.84
N ARG A 436 0.53 27.34 33.65
CA ARG A 436 -0.16 26.78 34.82
C ARG A 436 -0.42 27.80 35.91
N THR A 437 0.42 28.83 36.00
CA THR A 437 0.29 29.90 37.00
C THR A 437 -0.71 30.97 36.54
N ILE A 438 -0.71 31.31 35.25
CA ILE A 438 -1.55 32.36 34.66
C ILE A 438 -2.95 31.81 34.29
N GLY A 439 -3.05 30.55 33.89
CA GLY A 439 -4.27 29.96 33.33
C GLY A 439 -4.18 29.75 31.82
N THR A 440 -5.00 28.83 31.30
CA THR A 440 -5.01 28.48 29.86
C THR A 440 -5.76 29.49 28.99
N ARG A 441 -6.38 30.51 29.58
CA ARG A 441 -7.01 31.63 28.87
C ARG A 441 -6.40 32.90 29.40
N LEU A 442 -5.66 33.59 28.56
CA LEU A 442 -4.87 34.74 28.98
C LEU A 442 -5.07 35.94 28.07
N LYS A 443 -4.98 37.11 28.69
CA LYS A 443 -4.83 38.40 28.05
C LYS A 443 -3.33 38.68 27.94
N ALA A 444 -2.82 38.80 26.72
CA ALA A 444 -1.44 39.15 26.42
C ALA A 444 -1.36 40.61 25.96
N THR A 445 -0.58 41.42 26.67
CA THR A 445 -0.26 42.80 26.29
C THR A 445 1.17 42.85 25.79
N CYS A 446 1.31 43.09 24.48
CA CYS A 446 2.61 43.25 23.84
C CYS A 446 3.21 44.61 24.24
N ALA A 447 4.54 44.71 24.22
CA ALA A 447 5.24 45.97 24.47
C ALA A 447 4.90 47.11 23.49
N CYS A 448 4.32 46.81 22.31
CA CYS A 448 3.81 47.83 21.39
C CYS A 448 2.43 48.38 21.80
N GLY A 449 1.88 47.96 22.94
CA GLY A 449 0.57 48.36 23.46
C GLY A 449 -0.62 47.55 22.92
N ASN A 450 -0.39 46.61 22.00
CA ASN A 450 -1.48 45.79 21.46
C ASN A 450 -1.88 44.68 22.44
N GLU A 451 -3.17 44.62 22.77
CA GLU A 451 -3.76 43.60 23.62
C GLU A 451 -4.43 42.50 22.78
N MET A 452 -4.39 41.26 23.27
CA MET A 452 -5.04 40.12 22.64
C MET A 452 -5.40 39.03 23.62
N TYR A 453 -6.42 38.26 23.28
CA TYR A 453 -6.87 37.13 24.08
C TYR A 453 -6.48 35.82 23.41
N ILE A 454 -5.87 34.93 24.20
CA ILE A 454 -5.30 33.69 23.73
C ILE A 454 -5.74 32.56 24.64
N LYS A 455 -6.33 31.53 24.04
CA LYS A 455 -6.55 30.23 24.65
C LYS A 455 -5.37 29.32 24.34
N ILE A 456 -4.64 28.89 25.36
CA ILE A 456 -3.58 27.90 25.24
C ILE A 456 -4.19 26.51 25.37
N GLU A 457 -4.19 25.75 24.28
CA GLU A 457 -4.58 24.35 24.31
C GLU A 457 -3.40 23.48 24.73
N LEU A 458 -3.55 22.82 25.87
CA LEU A 458 -2.53 21.94 26.47
C LEU A 458 -2.33 20.61 25.71
N ARG A 459 -2.88 20.50 24.50
CA ARG A 459 -2.87 19.28 23.68
C ARG A 459 -1.84 19.45 22.56
N ARG A 460 -1.12 18.37 22.26
CA ARG A 460 -0.05 18.37 21.23
C ARG A 460 -0.56 18.34 19.79
N GLU A 461 -1.83 17.98 19.56
CA GLU A 461 -2.36 17.73 18.21
C GLU A 461 -3.85 18.04 18.07
N HIS A 462 -4.24 18.38 16.83
CA HIS A 462 -5.62 18.55 16.41
C HIS A 462 -6.44 17.24 16.54
N ARG A 463 -7.65 17.34 17.11
CA ARG A 463 -8.61 16.23 17.25
C ARG A 463 -9.87 16.55 16.43
N LYS A 464 -10.22 15.69 15.48
CA LYS A 464 -11.46 15.78 14.70
C LYS A 464 -12.60 15.23 15.55
N ILE A 465 -13.69 16.00 15.65
CA ILE A 465 -14.91 15.55 16.31
C ILE A 465 -15.65 14.61 15.36
N VAL A 466 -16.06 13.45 15.87
CA VAL A 466 -16.70 12.41 15.07
C VAL A 466 -17.87 11.79 15.85
N ASN A 467 -18.70 11.01 15.17
CA ASN A 467 -19.77 10.26 15.80
C ASN A 467 -19.83 8.85 15.20
N LEU A 468 -18.88 7.99 15.59
CA LEU A 468 -18.70 6.68 14.97
C LEU A 468 -19.01 5.56 15.95
N ASP A 469 -19.88 4.64 15.54
CA ASP A 469 -20.14 3.41 16.27
C ASP A 469 -18.91 2.51 16.24
N GLY A 470 -18.59 1.95 17.40
CA GLY A 470 -17.48 1.03 17.54
C GLY A 470 -17.72 0.00 18.62
N VAL A 471 -16.73 -0.86 18.77
CA VAL A 471 -16.69 -1.91 19.78
C VAL A 471 -15.29 -2.01 20.37
N PHE A 472 -15.19 -2.49 21.61
CA PHE A 472 -13.91 -2.75 22.27
C PHE A 472 -13.90 -4.08 23.02
N ILE A 473 -12.70 -4.62 23.23
CA ILE A 473 -12.45 -5.79 24.07
C ILE A 473 -11.24 -5.53 24.99
N ARG A 474 -11.29 -6.01 26.23
CA ARG A 474 -10.19 -5.85 27.20
C ARG A 474 -9.02 -6.79 26.88
N GLY A 475 -7.80 -6.26 26.90
CA GLY A 475 -6.58 -7.04 26.66
C GLY A 475 -6.20 -7.94 27.85
N ARG A 476 -5.22 -8.85 27.65
CA ARG A 476 -4.66 -9.66 28.74
C ARG A 476 -3.78 -8.79 29.65
N GLY A 477 -4.34 -8.32 30.77
CA GLY A 477 -3.61 -7.68 31.86
C GLY A 477 -4.39 -7.82 33.18
N ASP A 478 -3.80 -8.57 34.13
CA ASP A 478 -4.07 -8.78 35.57
C ASP A 478 -5.49 -8.76 36.18
N ARG A 479 -6.57 -8.63 35.40
CA ARG A 479 -7.94 -8.89 35.86
C ARG A 479 -8.70 -9.68 34.81
N ILE A 480 -9.49 -10.63 35.32
CA ILE A 480 -10.22 -11.65 34.56
C ILE A 480 -10.87 -11.03 33.32
N ALA A 481 -10.43 -11.49 32.15
CA ALA A 481 -11.10 -11.22 30.90
C ALA A 481 -12.58 -11.61 31.03
N MET A 482 -13.49 -10.65 30.85
CA MET A 482 -14.87 -11.00 30.51
C MET A 482 -14.83 -11.91 29.28
N LYS A 483 -15.67 -12.95 29.29
CA LYS A 483 -15.67 -14.06 28.32
C LYS A 483 -15.45 -13.57 26.88
N SER A 484 -14.72 -14.38 26.11
CA SER A 484 -14.13 -14.08 24.78
C SER A 484 -15.03 -13.48 23.69
N ASP A 485 -16.33 -13.31 23.97
CA ASP A 485 -17.35 -12.95 22.98
C ASP A 485 -18.05 -11.62 23.30
N ASP A 486 -17.81 -10.98 24.45
CA ASP A 486 -18.46 -9.71 24.81
C ASP A 486 -17.64 -8.49 24.36
N TRP A 487 -17.77 -8.14 23.09
CA TRP A 487 -17.37 -6.83 22.60
C TRP A 487 -18.29 -5.77 23.21
N GLY A 488 -17.75 -4.87 24.04
CA GLY A 488 -18.50 -3.74 24.59
C GLY A 488 -18.75 -2.70 23.50
N ARG A 489 -19.96 -2.12 23.45
CA ARG A 489 -20.28 -1.04 22.50
C ARG A 489 -19.68 0.28 22.96
N ILE A 490 -19.08 1.00 22.01
CA ILE A 490 -18.55 2.34 22.21
C ILE A 490 -19.07 3.30 21.15
N LEU A 491 -19.07 4.59 21.51
CA LEU A 491 -19.28 5.69 20.58
C LEU A 491 -18.02 6.54 20.54
N VAL A 492 -17.29 6.49 19.44
CA VAL A 492 -16.09 7.33 19.23
C VAL A 492 -16.57 8.75 18.99
N ASN A 493 -16.12 9.68 19.83
CA ASN A 493 -16.55 11.08 19.81
C ASN A 493 -15.46 12.04 19.30
N ASN A 494 -14.21 11.63 19.33
CA ASN A 494 -13.12 12.35 18.67
C ASN A 494 -11.95 11.41 18.35
N ILE A 495 -11.18 11.79 17.33
CA ILE A 495 -10.00 11.06 16.86
C ILE A 495 -8.86 12.06 16.63
N SER A 496 -7.61 11.67 16.93
CA SER A 496 -6.40 12.32 16.43
C SER A 496 -5.45 11.27 15.84
N ARG A 497 -4.31 11.72 15.32
CA ARG A 497 -3.23 10.85 14.81
C ARG A 497 -2.74 9.84 15.86
N HIS A 498 -2.70 10.24 17.14
CA HIS A 498 -2.14 9.42 18.22
C HIS A 498 -3.16 8.91 19.26
N GLY A 499 -4.46 9.14 19.07
CA GLY A 499 -5.43 8.62 20.03
C GLY A 499 -6.88 8.85 19.66
N ILE A 500 -7.75 8.40 20.56
CA ILE A 500 -9.21 8.48 20.41
C ILE A 500 -9.85 8.90 21.73
N GLY A 501 -11.02 9.51 21.63
CA GLY A 501 -11.98 9.62 22.72
C GLY A 501 -13.22 8.82 22.39
N PHE A 502 -13.75 8.09 23.36
CA PHE A 502 -15.02 7.40 23.18
C PHE A 502 -15.84 7.32 24.47
N LYS A 503 -17.15 7.12 24.33
CA LYS A 503 -18.07 6.77 25.40
C LYS A 503 -18.35 5.27 25.38
N VAL A 504 -18.58 4.65 26.52
CA VAL A 504 -18.98 3.24 26.63
C VAL A 504 -20.46 3.15 27.02
N PHE A 505 -21.19 2.23 26.42
CA PHE A 505 -22.59 1.98 26.79
C PHE A 505 -22.68 0.97 27.94
N GLY A 506 -23.30 1.36 29.06
CA GLY A 506 -23.49 0.54 30.27
C GLY A 506 -22.52 0.87 31.42
N LYS A 507 -22.71 0.23 32.58
CA LYS A 507 -21.79 0.37 33.74
C LYS A 507 -20.54 -0.50 33.51
N GLN A 508 -19.42 0.12 33.16
CA GLN A 508 -18.13 -0.56 32.98
C GLN A 508 -17.06 0.09 33.88
N ASP A 509 -16.38 -0.70 34.72
CA ASP A 509 -15.23 -0.24 35.55
C ASP A 509 -14.01 -0.11 34.64
N VAL A 510 -13.77 1.09 34.09
CA VAL A 510 -12.59 1.44 33.29
C VAL A 510 -11.67 2.35 34.10
N ARG A 511 -10.38 2.04 34.12
CA ARG A 511 -9.36 2.77 34.86
C ARG A 511 -8.28 3.30 33.94
N VAL A 512 -7.54 4.30 34.41
CA VAL A 512 -6.33 4.77 33.73
C VAL A 512 -5.32 3.62 33.64
N ASP A 513 -4.61 3.55 32.53
CA ASP A 513 -3.66 2.50 32.11
C ASP A 513 -4.26 1.13 31.74
N ASP A 514 -5.59 0.99 31.77
CA ASP A 514 -6.24 -0.16 31.13
C ASP A 514 -5.89 -0.23 29.64
N ARG A 515 -5.73 -1.45 29.12
CA ARG A 515 -5.46 -1.71 27.70
C ARG A 515 -6.65 -2.35 27.02
N PHE A 516 -7.06 -1.76 25.90
CA PHE A 516 -8.17 -2.25 25.10
C PHE A 516 -7.75 -2.48 23.65
N ARG A 517 -8.43 -3.39 22.98
CA ARG A 517 -8.46 -3.44 21.53
C ARG A 517 -9.79 -2.89 21.05
N VAL A 518 -9.74 -1.81 20.28
CA VAL A 518 -10.92 -1.13 19.73
C VAL A 518 -11.07 -1.47 18.26
N LYS A 519 -12.32 -1.50 17.77
CA LYS A 519 -12.67 -1.60 16.36
C LYS A 519 -13.83 -0.66 16.04
N PHE A 520 -13.69 0.18 15.04
CA PHE A 520 -14.72 1.11 14.59
C PHE A 520 -14.58 1.37 13.09
N THR A 521 -15.64 1.88 12.47
CA THR A 521 -15.66 2.17 11.03
C THR A 521 -15.70 3.68 10.83
N LEU A 522 -14.81 4.20 9.98
CA LEU A 522 -14.79 5.60 9.58
C LEU A 522 -15.91 5.87 8.58
N ASP A 523 -16.49 7.07 8.63
CA ASP A 523 -17.51 7.57 7.69
C ASP A 523 -16.90 8.19 6.43
N ASN A 524 -15.72 7.71 6.01
CA ASN A 524 -15.14 8.06 4.72
C ASN A 524 -15.79 7.26 3.58
N THR A 525 -15.57 7.66 2.33
CA THR A 525 -16.10 7.00 1.12
C THR A 525 -15.77 5.50 1.07
N ALA A 526 -14.63 5.11 1.63
CA ALA A 526 -14.17 3.73 1.65
C ALA A 526 -14.72 2.90 2.83
N SER A 527 -15.48 3.52 3.76
CA SER A 527 -15.96 2.89 5.01
C SER A 527 -14.86 2.11 5.73
N SER A 528 -13.70 2.73 5.90
CA SER A 528 -12.50 2.04 6.36
C SER A 528 -12.64 1.59 7.80
N VAL A 529 -12.30 0.31 8.05
CA VAL A 529 -12.37 -0.29 9.39
C VAL A 529 -11.04 -0.12 10.10
N ILE A 530 -11.07 0.54 11.25
CA ILE A 530 -9.92 0.74 12.13
C ILE A 530 -9.97 -0.31 13.25
N GLN A 531 -8.84 -0.98 13.50
CA GLN A 531 -8.68 -1.89 14.63
C GLN A 531 -7.32 -1.68 15.29
N LYS A 532 -7.30 -1.26 16.56
CA LYS A 532 -6.07 -0.88 17.26
C LYS A 532 -6.02 -1.24 18.72
N GLU A 533 -4.80 -1.38 19.24
CA GLU A 533 -4.57 -1.38 20.68
C GLU A 533 -4.46 0.04 21.23
N VAL A 534 -5.17 0.31 22.33
CA VAL A 534 -5.22 1.61 22.99
C VAL A 534 -4.97 1.47 24.48
N VAL A 535 -4.32 2.48 25.06
CA VAL A 535 -4.07 2.62 26.49
C VAL A 535 -4.90 3.78 27.03
N VAL A 536 -5.67 3.55 28.08
CA VAL A 536 -6.46 4.60 28.73
C VAL A 536 -5.53 5.59 29.40
N ARG A 537 -5.67 6.88 29.08
CA ARG A 537 -4.90 7.97 29.69
C ARG A 537 -5.76 8.87 30.57
N SER A 538 -7.07 8.91 30.34
CA SER A 538 -8.00 9.64 31.18
C SER A 538 -9.38 8.99 31.20
N VAL A 539 -10.04 9.09 32.35
CA VAL A 539 -11.43 8.69 32.53
C VAL A 539 -12.18 9.89 33.11
N ALA A 540 -13.02 10.52 32.29
CA ALA A 540 -13.95 11.56 32.72
C ALA A 540 -15.37 10.99 32.75
N GLN A 541 -16.30 11.66 33.47
CA GLN A 541 -17.63 11.13 33.83
C GLN A 541 -18.42 10.44 32.69
N GLU A 542 -18.22 10.83 31.43
CA GLU A 542 -18.82 10.15 30.27
C GLU A 542 -17.86 9.84 29.11
N THR A 543 -16.56 10.15 29.22
CA THR A 543 -15.62 10.01 28.08
C THR A 543 -14.30 9.43 28.55
N ILE A 544 -13.83 8.43 27.82
CA ILE A 544 -12.56 7.76 28.05
C ILE A 544 -11.59 8.25 26.98
N GLY A 545 -10.51 8.89 27.42
CA GLY A 545 -9.43 9.34 26.56
C GLY A 545 -8.35 8.28 26.46
N CYS A 546 -8.08 7.80 25.25
CA CYS A 546 -7.10 6.77 25.00
C CYS A 546 -6.00 7.24 24.03
N GLN A 547 -4.82 6.65 24.19
CA GLN A 547 -3.67 6.79 23.30
C GLN A 547 -3.47 5.49 22.54
N PHE A 548 -3.15 5.54 21.24
CA PHE A 548 -2.75 4.34 20.50
C PHE A 548 -1.43 3.77 21.05
N ALA A 549 -1.33 2.45 21.16
CA ALA A 549 -0.10 1.79 21.59
C ALA A 549 1.02 1.98 20.53
N SER A 550 2.29 2.00 20.96
CA SER A 550 3.44 2.41 20.14
C SER A 550 3.74 1.51 18.92
N GLN A 551 3.29 0.25 18.92
CA GLN A 551 3.37 -0.63 17.73
C GLN A 551 2.34 -0.28 16.65
N ASP A 552 1.41 0.62 16.97
CA ASP A 552 0.27 1.05 16.16
C ASP A 552 0.31 2.56 15.85
N ALA A 553 1.39 3.27 16.21
CA ALA A 553 1.53 4.69 15.93
C ALA A 553 1.68 4.91 14.41
N CYS A 554 0.93 5.87 13.85
CA CYS A 554 0.82 6.20 12.42
C CYS A 554 -0.06 5.27 11.56
N ASP A 555 -1.35 5.16 11.90
CA ASP A 555 -2.35 4.59 11.00
C ASP A 555 -2.67 5.54 9.84
N VAL A 556 -2.28 5.09 8.66
CA VAL A 556 -2.43 5.82 7.38
C VAL A 556 -3.90 6.17 7.12
N THR A 557 -4.83 5.27 7.45
CA THR A 557 -6.25 5.49 7.25
C THR A 557 -6.80 6.56 8.19
N ILE A 558 -6.38 6.57 9.45
CA ILE A 558 -6.72 7.66 10.39
C ILE A 558 -6.09 8.98 9.93
N GLY A 559 -4.85 8.93 9.43
CA GLY A 559 -4.17 10.09 8.84
C GLY A 559 -4.99 10.74 7.72
N PHE A 560 -5.45 9.97 6.74
CA PHE A 560 -6.32 10.46 5.66
C PHE A 560 -7.66 11.00 6.17
N TYR A 561 -8.26 10.32 7.13
CA TYR A 561 -9.53 10.73 7.70
C TYR A 561 -9.47 12.05 8.48
N MET A 562 -8.31 12.37 9.06
CA MET A 562 -8.06 13.62 9.76
C MET A 562 -7.85 14.82 8.81
N MET A 563 -7.69 14.57 7.51
CA MET A 563 -7.48 15.60 6.47
C MET A 563 -8.79 15.99 5.73
N THR A 564 -9.87 15.24 5.94
CA THR A 564 -11.23 15.60 5.48
C THR A 564 -12.00 16.35 6.57
#